data_AF-A0AAU1FUG8-F1
#
_entry.id   AF-A0AAU1FUG8-F1
#
_cell.length_a   1.000
_cell.length_b   1.000
_cell.length_c   1.000
_cell.angle_alpha   90.00
_cell.angle_beta   90.00
_cell.angle_gamma   90.00
#
_symmetry.space_group_name_H-M   'P 1'
#
loop_
_entity.id
_entity.type
_entity.pdbx_description
1 polymer ?
#
loop_
_entity_poly.entity_id
_entity_poly.type
_entity_poly.pdbx_seq_one_letter_code
_entity_poly.pdbx_strand_id
1 'polypeptide(L)'
;MLLIYDGAVAPDAPAPRTGGVPLAPRGFAWPRYRECGGVMQFLAHLPLDIGVVAVFFCQNDPGMCDDWNATGGANRAYLFTGELARAAVPAEGETLLGAVTALRRHPADTPAEEPVLGRLGGEPDWLQGEETPDCPRCAGRMAFVAELEEGCDFATKANFGGGGRGYVFGCRPCGEAAFLWQR
;
A
#
# COMPACT_ATOMS: atom_id res chain seq x y z
N MET A 1 2.14 7.03 -14.70
CA MET A 1 3.51 7.36 -14.21
C MET A 1 4.07 6.11 -13.56
N LEU A 2 5.24 5.62 -13.94
CA LEU A 2 5.85 4.46 -13.28
C LEU A 2 6.47 4.86 -11.93
N LEU A 3 6.54 3.89 -11.03
CA LEU A 3 7.34 3.94 -9.82
C LEU A 3 8.50 2.97 -10.01
N ILE A 4 9.72 3.47 -9.99
CA ILE A 4 10.94 2.67 -10.18
C ILE A 4 11.80 2.71 -8.92
N TYR A 5 12.60 1.67 -8.73
CA TYR A 5 13.54 1.57 -7.63
C TYR A 5 14.52 2.75 -7.61
N ASP A 6 14.73 3.35 -6.42
CA ASP A 6 15.63 4.49 -6.23
C ASP A 6 16.54 4.33 -4.98
N GLY A 7 16.79 3.08 -4.58
CA GLY A 7 17.68 2.79 -3.46
C GLY A 7 17.00 2.76 -2.08
N ALA A 8 17.84 2.70 -1.04
CA ALA A 8 17.41 2.74 0.35
C ALA A 8 17.11 4.17 0.81
N VAL A 9 16.16 4.33 1.72
CA VAL A 9 15.76 5.64 2.24
C VAL A 9 15.41 5.59 3.73
N ALA A 10 15.38 6.75 4.39
CA ALA A 10 15.00 6.86 5.79
C ALA A 10 13.59 6.27 6.04
N PRO A 11 13.36 5.57 7.17
CA PRO A 11 12.09 4.91 7.45
C PRO A 11 10.86 5.82 7.47
N ASP A 12 11.04 7.10 7.70
CA ASP A 12 9.98 8.11 7.79
C ASP A 12 10.08 9.17 6.69
N ALA A 13 10.82 8.90 5.61
CA ALA A 13 10.93 9.84 4.50
C ALA A 13 9.54 10.19 3.92
N PRO A 14 9.24 11.49 3.70
CA PRO A 14 7.95 11.95 3.18
C PRO A 14 7.87 11.87 1.65
N ALA A 15 8.43 10.80 1.08
CA ALA A 15 8.51 10.56 -0.36
C ALA A 15 7.92 9.18 -0.69
N PRO A 16 7.52 8.90 -1.95
CA PRO A 16 7.03 7.59 -2.34
C PRO A 16 8.02 6.49 -1.95
N ARG A 17 7.55 5.50 -1.19
CA ARG A 17 8.39 4.38 -0.72
C ARG A 17 7.56 3.15 -0.38
N THR A 18 8.21 2.00 -0.44
CA THR A 18 7.76 0.81 0.27
C THR A 18 8.50 0.65 1.59
N GLY A 19 7.84 0.03 2.57
CA GLY A 19 8.36 -0.20 3.91
C GLY A 19 8.56 1.07 4.73
N GLY A 20 9.24 0.92 5.88
CA GLY A 20 9.46 1.99 6.85
C GLY A 20 8.26 2.16 7.77
N VAL A 21 8.07 3.37 8.31
CA VAL A 21 6.98 3.71 9.23
C VAL A 21 6.02 4.68 8.54
N PRO A 22 4.69 4.49 8.62
CA PRO A 22 3.75 5.44 8.04
C PRO A 22 3.86 6.80 8.70
N LEU A 23 3.81 7.85 7.89
CA LEU A 23 3.45 9.18 8.39
C LEU A 23 1.93 9.26 8.44
N ALA A 24 1.38 9.46 9.62
CA ALA A 24 -0.04 9.42 9.89
C ALA A 24 -0.47 10.58 10.81
N PRO A 25 -1.76 10.93 10.84
CA PRO A 25 -2.27 11.94 11.76
C PRO A 25 -2.05 11.54 13.22
N ARG A 26 -1.97 12.55 14.08
CA ARG A 26 -1.89 12.34 15.53
C ARG A 26 -3.04 11.45 16.02
N GLY A 27 -2.72 10.46 16.84
CA GLY A 27 -3.70 9.51 17.38
C GLY A 27 -4.06 8.36 16.43
N PHE A 28 -3.34 8.21 15.31
CA PHE A 28 -3.46 7.05 14.44
C PHE A 28 -3.31 5.74 15.23
N ALA A 29 -4.29 4.85 15.06
CA ALA A 29 -4.28 3.51 15.62
C ALA A 29 -3.83 2.51 14.55
N TRP A 30 -2.77 1.77 14.86
CA TRP A 30 -2.24 0.75 13.97
C TRP A 30 -3.30 -0.31 13.65
N PRO A 31 -3.56 -0.63 12.37
CA PRO A 31 -4.62 -1.56 12.00
C PRO A 31 -4.33 -2.99 12.46
N ARG A 32 -5.39 -3.67 12.88
CA ARG A 32 -5.39 -5.07 13.27
C ARG A 32 -6.46 -5.81 12.50
N TYR A 33 -6.17 -7.04 12.09
CA TYR A 33 -7.21 -7.92 11.59
C TYR A 33 -7.93 -8.58 12.76
N ARG A 34 -9.27 -8.54 12.77
CA ARG A 34 -10.04 -8.98 13.93
C ARG A 34 -10.02 -10.49 14.13
N GLU A 35 -9.99 -11.26 13.04
CA GLU A 35 -10.11 -12.72 13.13
C GLU A 35 -8.82 -13.37 13.62
N CYS A 36 -7.66 -12.95 13.12
CA CYS A 36 -6.37 -13.44 13.64
C CYS A 36 -5.88 -12.66 14.88
N GLY A 37 -6.44 -11.47 15.15
CA GLY A 37 -6.06 -10.59 16.26
C GLY A 37 -4.72 -9.85 16.06
N GLY A 38 -3.97 -10.21 15.02
CA GLY A 38 -2.65 -9.66 14.71
C GLY A 38 -2.68 -8.24 14.16
N VAL A 39 -1.56 -7.54 14.35
CA VAL A 39 -1.28 -6.26 13.70
C VAL A 39 -1.02 -6.50 12.21
N MET A 40 -1.40 -5.55 11.36
CA MET A 40 -1.08 -5.61 9.94
C MET A 40 0.31 -5.03 9.68
N GLN A 41 1.01 -5.55 8.67
CA GLN A 41 2.27 -5.00 8.22
C GLN A 41 2.05 -3.77 7.35
N PHE A 42 2.87 -2.74 7.52
CA PHE A 42 2.86 -1.54 6.68
C PHE A 42 3.70 -1.74 5.42
N LEU A 43 3.13 -1.43 4.25
CA LEU A 43 3.72 -1.75 2.95
C LEU A 43 4.18 -0.53 2.18
N ALA A 44 3.37 0.52 2.10
CA ALA A 44 3.62 1.62 1.18
C ALA A 44 3.19 2.97 1.74
N HIS A 45 4.04 3.97 1.51
CA HIS A 45 3.75 5.39 1.71
C HIS A 45 3.71 6.07 0.34
N LEU A 46 2.54 6.54 -0.07
CA LEU A 46 2.32 7.11 -1.40
C LEU A 46 1.78 8.54 -1.27
N PRO A 47 2.65 9.57 -1.29
CA PRO A 47 2.21 10.96 -1.40
C PRO A 47 1.58 11.22 -2.77
N LEU A 48 0.38 11.79 -2.77
CA LEU A 48 -0.44 12.15 -3.93
C LEU A 48 -0.97 13.57 -3.77
N ASP A 49 -1.54 14.13 -4.84
CA ASP A 49 -2.11 15.49 -4.81
C ASP A 49 -3.35 15.60 -3.90
N ILE A 50 -3.94 14.46 -3.53
CA ILE A 50 -5.14 14.37 -2.68
C ILE A 50 -4.82 14.04 -1.21
N GLY A 51 -3.56 13.87 -0.86
CA GLY A 51 -3.11 13.40 0.45
C GLY A 51 -2.09 12.27 0.34
N VAL A 52 -1.90 11.54 1.43
CA VAL A 52 -0.98 10.40 1.49
C VAL A 52 -1.77 9.12 1.61
N VAL A 53 -1.55 8.17 0.71
CA VAL A 53 -2.06 6.81 0.89
C VAL A 53 -1.04 5.97 1.67
N ALA A 54 -1.53 5.32 2.73
CA ALA A 54 -0.78 4.36 3.52
C ALA A 54 -1.44 2.97 3.40
N VAL A 55 -0.67 1.97 2.98
CA VAL A 55 -1.18 0.60 2.73
C VAL A 55 -0.67 -0.37 3.80
N PHE A 56 -1.57 -1.23 4.27
CA PHE A 56 -1.33 -2.26 5.27
C PHE A 56 -2.00 -3.56 4.87
N PHE A 57 -1.42 -4.70 5.21
CA PHE A 57 -2.13 -5.99 5.16
C PHE A 57 -1.58 -7.02 6.14
N CYS A 58 -2.36 -8.07 6.41
CA CYS A 58 -2.06 -9.08 7.39
C CYS A 58 -1.15 -10.17 6.82
N GLN A 59 0.04 -10.33 7.39
CA GLN A 59 1.02 -11.37 7.01
C GLN A 59 1.34 -12.32 8.17
N ASN A 60 0.50 -12.33 9.22
CA ASN A 60 0.76 -13.10 10.43
C ASN A 60 0.70 -14.63 10.18
N ASP A 61 1.61 -15.38 10.80
CA ASP A 61 1.65 -16.86 10.80
C ASP A 61 0.44 -17.46 11.54
N PRO A 62 -0.25 -18.51 11.02
CA PRO A 62 0.12 -19.41 9.91
C PRO A 62 -0.13 -18.90 8.48
N GLY A 63 -0.43 -17.62 8.28
CA GLY A 63 -0.94 -17.09 7.01
C GLY A 63 -2.40 -17.50 6.80
N MET A 64 -2.99 -17.18 5.64
CA MET A 64 -4.41 -17.43 5.29
C MET A 64 -5.43 -16.43 5.84
N CYS A 65 -5.02 -15.20 6.12
CA CYS A 65 -6.00 -14.12 6.25
C CYS A 65 -6.44 -13.74 4.82
N ASP A 66 -7.72 -13.39 4.58
CA ASP A 66 -8.25 -13.00 3.26
C ASP A 66 -7.71 -11.63 2.80
N ASP A 67 -6.39 -11.46 2.84
CA ASP A 67 -5.66 -10.20 2.69
C ASP A 67 -5.62 -9.71 1.24
N TRP A 68 -6.09 -10.52 0.30
CA TRP A 68 -6.35 -10.15 -1.09
C TRP A 68 -7.67 -9.39 -1.27
N ASN A 69 -8.65 -9.54 -0.36
CA ASN A 69 -9.99 -8.96 -0.53
C ASN A 69 -10.09 -7.55 0.09
N ALA A 70 -10.40 -6.53 -0.73
CA ALA A 70 -10.59 -5.14 -0.28
C ALA A 70 -11.60 -4.94 0.86
N THR A 71 -12.53 -5.88 1.02
CA THR A 71 -13.61 -5.82 2.02
C THR A 71 -13.50 -6.91 3.08
N GLY A 72 -12.52 -7.83 2.96
CA GLY A 72 -12.30 -8.93 3.90
C GLY A 72 -11.73 -8.47 5.24
N GLY A 73 -11.19 -7.25 5.30
CA GLY A 73 -10.68 -6.65 6.53
C GLY A 73 -9.29 -7.12 6.95
N ALA A 74 -8.70 -8.09 6.25
CA ALA A 74 -7.32 -8.53 6.41
C ALA A 74 -6.30 -7.60 5.73
N ASN A 75 -6.77 -6.57 5.02
CA ASN A 75 -5.95 -5.47 4.53
C ASN A 75 -6.60 -4.12 4.82
N ARG A 76 -5.84 -3.04 4.62
CA ARG A 76 -6.36 -1.68 4.72
C ARG A 76 -5.50 -0.67 3.97
N ALA A 77 -6.15 0.23 3.24
CA ALA A 77 -5.55 1.49 2.84
C ALA A 77 -6.19 2.66 3.62
N TYR A 78 -5.38 3.68 3.91
CA TYR A 78 -5.85 4.94 4.48
C TYR A 78 -5.47 6.08 3.55
N LEU A 79 -6.36 7.06 3.38
CA LEU A 79 -6.04 8.35 2.77
C LEU A 79 -5.91 9.40 3.88
N PHE A 80 -4.67 9.75 4.23
CA PHE A 80 -4.38 10.76 5.24
C PHE A 80 -4.21 12.15 4.62
N THR A 81 -4.71 13.16 5.33
CA THR A 81 -4.57 14.58 4.98
C THR A 81 -4.18 15.38 6.22
N GLY A 82 -3.69 16.60 6.03
CA GLY A 82 -3.27 17.48 7.13
C GLY A 82 -1.84 17.20 7.62
N GLU A 83 -1.59 17.51 8.89
CA GLU A 83 -0.28 17.30 9.52
C GLU A 83 -0.05 15.81 9.81
N LEU A 84 1.05 15.28 9.28
CA LEU A 84 1.43 13.88 9.41
C LEU A 84 2.76 13.77 10.15
N ALA A 85 2.84 12.83 11.08
CA ALA A 85 4.04 12.51 11.83
C ALA A 85 4.28 10.99 11.82
N ARG A 86 5.51 10.59 12.14
CA ARG A 86 5.87 9.18 12.28
C ARG A 86 4.93 8.48 13.28
N ALA A 87 4.23 7.45 12.83
CA ALA A 87 3.34 6.67 13.68
C ALA A 87 4.09 5.92 14.78
N ALA A 88 3.41 5.67 15.90
CA ALA A 88 3.90 4.73 16.91
C ALA A 88 3.78 3.30 16.37
N VAL A 89 4.90 2.60 16.28
CA VAL A 89 4.95 1.21 15.81
C VAL A 89 4.66 0.28 16.99
N PRO A 90 3.74 -0.69 16.87
CA PRO A 90 3.55 -1.72 17.88
C PRO A 90 4.85 -2.47 18.19
N ALA A 91 5.10 -2.77 19.46
CA ALA A 91 6.32 -3.46 19.90
C ALA A 91 6.33 -4.96 19.56
N GLU A 92 5.17 -5.53 19.22
CA GLU A 92 4.96 -6.95 18.96
C GLU A 92 4.28 -7.13 17.60
N GLY A 93 4.57 -8.27 16.96
CA GLY A 93 4.04 -8.65 15.65
C GLY A 93 4.86 -8.12 14.47
N GLU A 94 4.58 -8.66 13.29
CA GLU A 94 5.24 -8.26 12.04
C GLU A 94 4.58 -6.99 11.49
N THR A 95 5.14 -5.84 11.87
CA THR A 95 4.54 -4.53 11.57
C THR A 95 5.20 -3.82 10.38
N LEU A 96 6.45 -4.12 10.06
CA LEU A 96 7.21 -3.41 9.03
C LEU A 96 7.85 -4.41 8.06
N LEU A 97 8.07 -3.99 6.82
CA LEU A 97 8.95 -4.71 5.89
C LEU A 97 10.41 -4.66 6.38
N GLY A 98 11.22 -5.63 5.96
CA GLY A 98 12.62 -5.77 6.40
C GLY A 98 13.55 -4.67 5.89
N ALA A 99 13.13 -3.90 4.88
CA ALA A 99 13.87 -2.76 4.34
C ALA A 99 12.91 -1.67 3.83
N VAL A 100 13.48 -0.49 3.56
CA VAL A 100 12.76 0.69 3.08
C VAL A 100 13.31 1.08 1.72
N THR A 101 12.46 1.08 0.71
CA THR A 101 12.85 1.33 -0.68
C THR A 101 12.23 2.62 -1.17
N ALA A 102 13.07 3.57 -1.60
CA ALA A 102 12.59 4.77 -2.29
C ALA A 102 12.03 4.40 -3.67
N LEU A 103 10.96 5.09 -4.05
CA LEU A 103 10.32 4.97 -5.35
C LEU A 103 10.43 6.29 -6.08
N ARG A 104 11.16 6.30 -7.20
CA ARG A 104 11.25 7.45 -8.11
C ARG A 104 10.11 7.40 -9.12
N ARG A 105 9.47 8.54 -9.33
CA ARG A 105 8.46 8.69 -10.41
C ARG A 105 9.18 8.74 -11.75
N HIS A 106 8.77 7.90 -12.69
CA HIS A 106 9.37 7.80 -14.02
C HIS A 106 8.32 7.86 -15.13
N PRO A 107 8.52 8.66 -16.20
CA PRO A 107 7.62 8.66 -17.36
C PRO A 107 7.45 7.25 -17.95
N ALA A 108 6.23 6.87 -18.30
CA ALA A 108 5.93 5.52 -18.77
C ALA A 108 6.33 5.27 -20.24
N ASP A 109 6.53 6.35 -21.00
CA ASP A 109 6.94 6.34 -22.40
C ASP A 109 8.46 6.32 -22.58
N THR A 110 9.21 6.38 -21.48
CA THR A 110 10.67 6.33 -21.46
C THR A 110 11.14 5.00 -20.87
N PRO A 111 12.12 4.31 -21.46
CA PRO A 111 12.68 3.09 -20.87
C PRO A 111 13.27 3.37 -19.49
N ALA A 112 12.93 2.52 -18.51
CA ALA A 112 13.56 2.54 -17.19
C ALA A 112 14.72 1.53 -17.16
N GLU A 113 15.88 1.95 -16.62
CA GLU A 113 17.02 1.06 -16.39
C GLU A 113 16.85 0.28 -15.09
N GLU A 114 16.18 0.90 -14.11
CA GLU A 114 15.89 0.33 -12.81
C GLU A 114 14.59 -0.49 -12.80
N PRO A 115 14.45 -1.46 -11.88
CA PRO A 115 13.23 -2.22 -11.72
C PRO A 115 12.00 -1.33 -11.51
N VAL A 116 10.93 -1.63 -12.24
CA VAL A 116 9.60 -1.06 -12.02
C VAL A 116 8.98 -1.76 -10.81
N LEU A 117 8.56 -0.96 -9.82
CA LEU A 117 7.97 -1.41 -8.56
C LEU A 117 6.51 -0.99 -8.41
N GLY A 118 5.92 -0.41 -9.46
CA GLY A 118 4.52 -0.05 -9.50
C GLY A 118 4.21 1.07 -10.49
N ARG A 119 3.00 1.60 -10.37
CA ARG A 119 2.47 2.68 -11.21
C ARG A 119 1.57 3.59 -10.39
N LEU A 120 1.58 4.89 -10.68
CA LEU A 120 0.60 5.87 -10.20
C LEU A 120 -0.33 6.28 -11.35
N GLY A 121 -1.63 6.21 -11.07
CA GLY A 121 -2.72 6.57 -11.97
C GLY A 121 -2.81 5.71 -13.24
N GLY A 122 -3.70 6.11 -14.14
CA GLY A 122 -4.07 5.33 -15.32
C GLY A 122 -5.22 4.37 -15.03
N GLU A 123 -5.26 3.26 -15.74
CA GLU A 123 -6.20 2.16 -15.50
C GLU A 123 -5.48 0.98 -14.83
N PRO A 124 -6.18 0.18 -14.00
CA PRO A 124 -5.63 -1.04 -13.43
C PRO A 124 -5.35 -2.08 -14.54
N ASP A 125 -4.18 -2.71 -14.48
CA ASP A 125 -3.83 -3.86 -15.32
C ASP A 125 -4.11 -5.13 -14.53
N TRP A 126 -5.36 -5.58 -14.57
CA TRP A 126 -5.86 -6.71 -13.79
C TRP A 126 -5.18 -8.02 -14.19
N LEU A 127 -4.68 -8.77 -13.21
CA LEU A 127 -4.12 -10.10 -13.44
C LEU A 127 -5.21 -11.17 -13.57
N GLN A 128 -6.32 -11.00 -12.83
CA GLN A 128 -7.45 -11.91 -12.83
C GLN A 128 -8.70 -11.24 -13.42
N GLY A 129 -9.62 -10.84 -12.55
CA GLY A 129 -10.87 -10.15 -12.91
C GLY A 129 -10.88 -8.71 -12.43
N GLU A 130 -11.84 -7.93 -12.93
CA GLU A 130 -12.04 -6.58 -12.41
C GLU A 130 -12.69 -6.65 -11.02
N GLU A 131 -12.02 -6.08 -10.02
CA GLU A 131 -12.48 -6.07 -8.64
C GLU A 131 -12.45 -4.64 -8.06
N THR A 132 -12.84 -3.64 -8.86
CA THR A 132 -12.84 -2.25 -8.38
C THR A 132 -13.79 -2.13 -7.18
N PRO A 133 -13.31 -1.69 -6.01
CA PRO A 133 -14.16 -1.59 -4.83
C PRO A 133 -15.10 -0.38 -4.93
N ASP A 134 -16.28 -0.53 -4.34
CA ASP A 134 -17.15 0.60 -4.04
C ASP A 134 -16.74 1.26 -2.72
N CYS A 135 -16.86 2.59 -2.67
CA CYS A 135 -16.55 3.35 -1.47
C CYS A 135 -17.50 2.95 -0.33
N PRO A 136 -16.99 2.55 0.86
CA PRO A 136 -17.84 2.12 1.97
C PRO A 136 -18.74 3.24 2.53
N ARG A 137 -18.47 4.50 2.17
CA ARG A 137 -19.21 5.67 2.65
C ARG A 137 -20.30 6.15 1.69
N CYS A 138 -20.04 6.15 0.39
CA CYS A 138 -20.99 6.67 -0.62
C CYS A 138 -21.50 5.62 -1.61
N ALA A 139 -21.03 4.37 -1.53
CA ALA A 139 -21.31 3.28 -2.45
C ALA A 139 -20.95 3.57 -3.93
N GLY A 140 -20.20 4.63 -4.21
CA GLY A 140 -19.70 4.93 -5.54
C GLY A 140 -18.41 4.18 -5.83
N ARG A 141 -18.27 3.69 -7.07
CA ARG A 141 -17.05 3.06 -7.58
C ARG A 141 -15.82 3.94 -7.32
N MET A 142 -14.80 3.38 -6.70
CA MET A 142 -13.58 4.11 -6.36
C MET A 142 -12.67 4.31 -7.58
N ALA A 143 -11.90 5.38 -7.58
CA ALA A 143 -10.93 5.65 -8.65
C ALA A 143 -9.64 4.87 -8.40
N PHE A 144 -9.06 4.30 -9.45
CA PHE A 144 -7.74 3.69 -9.39
C PHE A 144 -6.67 4.75 -9.06
N VAL A 145 -5.78 4.41 -8.13
CA VAL A 145 -4.74 5.31 -7.61
C VAL A 145 -3.36 4.81 -7.93
N ALA A 146 -3.08 3.54 -7.63
CA ALA A 146 -1.77 2.97 -7.81
C ALA A 146 -1.81 1.45 -7.99
N GLU A 147 -0.81 0.93 -8.66
CA GLU A 147 -0.45 -0.48 -8.71
C GLU A 147 0.90 -0.63 -8.01
N LEU A 148 1.06 -1.70 -7.24
CA LEU A 148 2.25 -2.01 -6.47
C LEU A 148 2.74 -3.40 -6.87
N GLU A 149 4.02 -3.50 -7.21
CA GLU A 149 4.67 -4.79 -7.35
C GLU A 149 5.04 -5.34 -5.97
N GLU A 150 5.13 -6.67 -5.86
CA GLU A 150 5.51 -7.37 -4.62
C GLU A 150 6.86 -6.88 -4.08
N GLY A 151 7.80 -6.48 -4.95
CA GLY A 151 9.10 -5.92 -4.58
C GLY A 151 10.26 -6.64 -5.27
N CYS A 152 11.46 -6.05 -5.25
CA CYS A 152 12.64 -6.60 -5.96
C CYS A 152 13.52 -7.53 -5.11
N ASP A 153 13.39 -7.52 -3.78
CA ASP A 153 14.23 -8.29 -2.85
C ASP A 153 13.39 -8.93 -1.75
N PHE A 154 13.77 -10.11 -1.26
CA PHE A 154 13.05 -10.82 -0.20
C PHE A 154 12.84 -9.96 1.06
N ALA A 155 13.82 -9.10 1.41
CA ALA A 155 13.70 -8.20 2.55
C ALA A 155 12.71 -7.03 2.32
N THR A 156 12.40 -6.71 1.06
CA THR A 156 11.51 -5.60 0.67
C THR A 156 10.14 -6.08 0.20
N LYS A 157 9.92 -7.40 0.08
CA LYS A 157 8.75 -7.96 -0.57
C LYS A 157 7.50 -7.95 0.32
N ALA A 158 6.43 -7.33 -0.17
CA ALA A 158 5.07 -7.58 0.33
C ALA A 158 4.55 -8.84 -0.36
N ASN A 159 4.32 -9.92 0.38
CA ASN A 159 3.95 -11.20 -0.22
C ASN A 159 2.55 -11.15 -0.87
N PHE A 160 2.51 -10.99 -2.19
CA PHE A 160 1.31 -11.06 -3.03
C PHE A 160 1.19 -12.43 -3.71
N GLY A 161 1.68 -13.49 -3.04
CA GLY A 161 1.57 -14.85 -3.53
C GLY A 161 2.57 -15.23 -4.62
N GLY A 162 3.67 -14.49 -4.79
CA GLY A 162 4.74 -14.82 -5.73
C GLY A 162 4.39 -14.47 -7.17
N GLY A 163 4.53 -13.19 -7.50
CA GLY A 163 4.23 -12.62 -8.83
C GLY A 163 2.88 -11.90 -8.91
N GLY A 164 2.23 -11.68 -7.76
CA GLY A 164 1.02 -10.88 -7.69
C GLY A 164 1.28 -9.38 -7.69
N ARG A 165 0.18 -8.62 -7.84
CA ARG A 165 0.16 -7.16 -7.85
C ARG A 165 -0.88 -6.63 -6.88
N GLY A 166 -0.49 -5.59 -6.16
CA GLY A 166 -1.38 -4.81 -5.32
C GLY A 166 -2.03 -3.66 -6.09
N TYR A 167 -3.31 -3.40 -5.82
CA TYR A 167 -4.11 -2.34 -6.43
C TYR A 167 -4.67 -1.44 -5.35
N VAL A 168 -4.45 -0.14 -5.49
CA VAL A 168 -4.86 0.90 -4.55
C VAL A 168 -5.93 1.76 -5.20
N PHE A 169 -7.01 2.02 -4.47
CA PHE A 169 -8.15 2.81 -4.92
C PHE A 169 -8.44 3.94 -3.93
N GLY A 170 -9.03 5.03 -4.43
CA GLY A 170 -9.37 6.21 -3.64
C GLY A 170 -10.75 6.78 -3.97
N CYS A 171 -11.45 7.25 -2.94
CA CYS A 171 -12.66 8.06 -3.07
C CYS A 171 -12.39 9.45 -2.48
N ARG A 172 -11.91 10.36 -3.33
CA ARG A 172 -11.53 11.73 -2.92
C ARG A 172 -12.64 12.48 -2.18
N PRO A 173 -13.93 12.46 -2.61
CA PRO A 173 -14.99 13.17 -1.89
C PRO A 173 -15.21 12.65 -0.47
N CYS A 174 -14.95 11.36 -0.23
CA CYS A 174 -15.19 10.73 1.06
C CYS A 174 -13.95 10.67 1.96
N GLY A 175 -12.75 10.88 1.39
CA GLY A 175 -11.48 10.68 2.10
C GLY A 175 -11.15 9.20 2.33
N GLU A 176 -11.71 8.29 1.53
CA GLU A 176 -11.53 6.85 1.70
C GLU A 176 -10.49 6.29 0.72
N ALA A 177 -9.79 5.24 1.14
CA ALA A 177 -8.92 4.44 0.29
C ALA A 177 -9.18 2.94 0.51
N ALA A 178 -8.92 2.14 -0.51
CA ALA A 178 -9.02 0.69 -0.46
C ALA A 178 -7.81 0.05 -1.13
N PHE A 179 -7.51 -1.19 -0.74
CA PHE A 179 -6.43 -1.99 -1.28
C PHE A 179 -6.90 -3.43 -1.49
N LEU A 180 -6.44 -4.06 -2.56
CA LEU A 180 -6.58 -5.49 -2.82
C LEU A 180 -5.33 -5.95 -3.57
N TRP A 181 -5.10 -7.26 -3.69
CA TRP A 181 -4.08 -7.77 -4.59
C TRP A 181 -4.57 -9.01 -5.33
N GLN A 182 -3.97 -9.29 -6.50
CA GLN A 182 -4.28 -10.47 -7.34
C GLN A 182 -2.99 -11.18 -7.73
N ARG A 183 -3.09 -12.46 -8.09
CA ARG A 183 -2.01 -13.22 -8.75
C ARG A 183 -2.53 -14.12 -9.87
#